data_AF-A0A8J6NXM3-F1
#
_entry.id   AF-A0A8J6NXM3-F1
#
_cell.length_a   1.000
_cell.length_b   1.000
_cell.length_c   1.000
_cell.angle_alpha   90.00
_cell.angle_beta   90.00
_cell.angle_gamma   90.00
#
_symmetry.space_group_name_H-M   'P 1'
#
loop_
_entity.id
_entity.type
_entity.pdbx_description
1 polymer ?
#
loop_
_entity_poly.entity_id
_entity_poly.type
_entity_poly.pdbx_seq_one_letter_code
_entity_poly.pdbx_strand_id
1 'polypeptide(L)' 'KKRLIKVVVPPGVKEGSKLRLKSMGKITPEGQRGDLFLKVAVTNMTN' A
#
# COMPACT_ATOMS: atom_id res chain seq x y z
N LYS A 1 6.13 4.96 15.98
CA LYS A 1 5.58 6.26 15.49
C LYS A 1 4.59 5.96 14.38
N LYS A 2 3.34 6.46 14.44
CA LYS A 2 2.37 6.30 13.34
C LYS A 2 2.75 7.23 12.18
N ARG A 3 2.55 6.79 10.93
CA ARG A 3 2.85 7.56 9.71
C ARG A 3 1.62 7.54 8.80
N LEU A 4 1.18 8.72 8.35
CA LEU A 4 0.15 8.85 7.34
C LEU A 4 0.79 8.75 5.95
N ILE A 5 0.17 8.01 5.05
CA ILE A 5 0.63 7.82 3.67
C ILE A 5 -0.55 8.08 2.75
N LYS A 6 -0.43 9.08 1.88
CA LYS A 6 -1.42 9.32 0.82
C LYS A 6 -1.16 8.33 -0.31
N VAL A 7 -2.22 7.64 -0.72
CA VAL A 7 -2.18 6.64 -1.79
C VAL A 7 -3.29 6.99 -2.76
N VAL A 8 -2.97 7.02 -4.04
CA VAL A 8 -3.97 7.09 -5.11
C VAL A 8 -4.35 5.66 -5.45
N VAL A 9 -5.64 5.36 -5.45
CA VAL A 9 -6.17 4.10 -5.98
C VAL A 9 -6.54 4.36 -7.43
N PRO A 10 -5.81 3.81 -8.42
CA PRO A 10 -6.15 4.01 -9.82
C PRO A 10 -7.53 3.46 -10.17
N PRO A 11 -8.22 4.04 -11.16
CA PRO A 11 -9.45 3.45 -11.68
C PRO A 11 -9.19 2.05 -12.23
N GLY A 12 -10.15 1.14 -12.06
CA GLY A 12 -10.09 -0.23 -12.60
C GLY A 12 -9.29 -1.23 -11.76
N VAL A 13 -8.82 -0.84 -10.57
CA VAL A 13 -8.21 -1.77 -9.61
C VAL A 13 -9.22 -2.84 -9.17
N LYS A 14 -8.81 -4.11 -9.22
CA LYS A 14 -9.64 -5.27 -8.86
C LYS A 14 -9.32 -5.79 -7.46
N GLU A 15 -10.20 -6.61 -6.91
CA GLU A 15 -9.94 -7.38 -5.68
C GLU A 15 -8.59 -8.09 -5.74
N GLY A 16 -7.81 -7.99 -4.66
CA GLY A 16 -6.50 -8.62 -4.55
C GLY A 16 -5.36 -7.94 -5.31
N SER A 17 -5.62 -6.84 -6.03
CA SER A 17 -4.56 -6.07 -6.71
C SER A 17 -3.49 -5.58 -5.74
N LYS A 18 -2.24 -5.53 -6.22
CA LYS A 18 -1.08 -5.07 -5.44
C LYS A 18 -0.69 -3.66 -5.86
N LEU A 19 -0.65 -2.73 -4.91
CA LEU A 19 -0.09 -1.39 -5.10
C LEU A 19 1.29 -1.32 -4.46
N ARG A 20 2.28 -0.82 -5.21
CA ARG A 20 3.66 -0.62 -4.73
C ARG A 20 3.89 0.85 -4.45
N LEU A 21 4.36 1.15 -3.25
CA LEU A 21 4.80 2.47 -2.84
C LEU A 21 6.32 2.45 -2.67
N LYS A 22 7.01 3.00 -3.67
CA LYS A 22 8.46 3.00 -3.74
C LYS A 22 9.06 3.74 -2.54
N SER A 23 10.04 3.13 -1.87
CA SER A 23 10.79 3.73 -0.74
C SER A 23 9.91 4.18 0.43
N MET A 24 8.72 3.58 0.60
CA MET A 24 7.79 3.84 1.71
C MET A 24 7.71 2.69 2.72
N GLY A 25 8.57 1.68 2.58
CA GLY A 25 8.68 0.54 3.47
C GLY A 25 9.47 0.83 4.74
N LYS A 26 10.03 -0.24 5.31
CA LYS A 26 10.95 -0.17 6.45
C LYS A 26 12.34 0.24 5.98
N ILE A 27 13.10 0.87 6.89
CA ILE A 27 14.53 1.11 6.68
C ILE A 27 15.25 -0.22 7.00
N THR A 28 16.15 -0.65 6.12
CA THR A 28 17.04 -1.77 6.35
C THR A 28 18.17 -1.37 7.32
N PRO A 29 18.91 -2.31 7.90
CA PRO A 29 20.07 -2.00 8.74
C PRO A 29 21.11 -1.12 8.03
N GLU A 30 21.23 -1.25 6.71
CA GLU A 30 22.14 -0.48 5.85
C GLU A 30 21.61 0.94 5.52
N GLY A 31 20.47 1.35 6.08
CA GLY A 31 19.90 2.68 5.93
C GLY A 31 19.02 2.87 4.69
N GLN A 32 18.88 1.86 3.85
CA GLN A 32 18.06 1.93 2.65
C GLN A 32 16.57 1.77 2.98
N ARG A 33 15.69 2.48 2.27
CA ARG A 33 14.24 2.28 2.41
C ARG A 33 13.75 1.23 1.42
N GLY A 34 13.16 0.17 1.95
CA GLY A 34 12.38 -0.78 1.16
C GLY A 34 11.07 -0.19 0.67
N ASP A 35 10.31 -1.01 -0.02
CA ASP A 35 9.00 -0.63 -0.55
C ASP A 35 7.86 -1.06 0.37
N LEU A 36 6.73 -0.38 0.25
CA LEU A 36 5.49 -0.79 0.91
C LEU A 36 4.53 -1.34 -0.14
N PHE A 37 4.09 -2.58 0.04
CA PHE A 37 3.08 -3.21 -0.79
C PHE A 37 1.74 -3.22 -0.07
N LEU A 38 0.69 -2.81 -0.77
CA LEU A 38 -0.70 -2.85 -0.29
C LEU A 38 -1.47 -3.87 -1.12
N LYS A 39 -2.32 -4.67 -0.49
CA LYS A 39 -3.29 -5.54 -1.16
C LYS A 39 -4.66 -4.88 -1.03
N VAL A 40 -5.35 -4.72 -2.16
CA VAL A 40 -6.70 -4.17 -2.18
C VAL A 40 -7.70 -5.25 -1.78
N ALA A 41 -8.59 -4.90 -0.87
CA ALA A 41 -9.75 -5.68 -0.45
C ALA A 41 -11.00 -4.83 -0.64
N VAL A 42 -11.93 -5.31 -1.47
CA VAL A 42 -13.21 -4.71 -1.80
C VAL A 42 -14.27 -5.39 -0.96
N THR A 43 -14.86 -4.63 -0.04
CA THR A 43 -15.94 -5.11 0.82
C THR A 43 -17.26 -4.58 0.30
N ASN A 44 -18.13 -5.47 -0.18
CA ASN A 44 -19.53 -5.13 -0.42
C ASN A 44 -20.28 -5.30 0.89
N MET A 45 -20.58 -4.20 1.57
CA MET A 45 -21.50 -4.24 2.71
C MET A 45 -22.92 -4.07 2.19
N THR A 46 -23.62 -5.18 1.97
CA THR A 46 -25.07 -5.18 1.82
C THR A 46 -25.72 -5.14 3.20
N ASN A 47 -26.69 -4.23 3.39
CA ASN A 47 -27.52 -4.14 4.59
C ASN A 47 -28.40 -5.38 4.78
#